data_AF-A0A934RPP4-F1
#
_entry.id   AF-A0A934RPP4-F1
#
_cell.length_a   1.000
_cell.length_b   1.000
_cell.length_c   1.000
_cell.angle_alpha   90.00
_cell.angle_beta   90.00
_cell.angle_gamma   90.00
#
_symmetry.space_group_name_H-M   'P 1'
#
loop_
_entity.id
_entity.type
_entity.pdbx_description
1 polymer ?
#
loop_
_entity_poly.entity_id
_entity_poly.type
_entity_poly.pdbx_seq_one_letter_code
_entity_poly.pdbx_strand_id
1 'polypeptide(L)'
;MSPTTRFLVSHVFIALVVNFSILSDLIRFDNTALCEEGSFVEDISFFSFLAGAFVFFSASFHREGFARFGARALAVAYLAFFLREVDVADHNVPFPLKQLGSNLLKDTLVGLAALAFGFVFLRRYRDRIPALLASHRLLFTRLLLLGSALFVIASGFEQRDLMVVEEILETNAAFAFFVASLLFSQSDPLR
;
A
#
# COMPACT_ATOMS: atom_id res chain seq x y z
N MET A 1 -17.84 -4.21 -21.97
CA MET A 1 -16.75 -3.82 -21.05
C MET A 1 -15.52 -4.67 -21.31
N SER A 2 -14.32 -4.07 -21.24
CA SER A 2 -13.09 -4.86 -21.31
C SER A 2 -12.95 -5.75 -20.06
N PRO A 3 -12.18 -6.85 -20.12
CA PRO A 3 -11.88 -7.69 -18.96
C PRO A 3 -11.31 -6.89 -17.78
N THR A 4 -10.40 -5.94 -18.05
CA THR A 4 -9.82 -5.03 -17.06
C THR A 4 -10.88 -4.15 -16.39
N THR A 5 -11.84 -3.61 -17.14
CA THR A 5 -12.92 -2.81 -16.56
C THR A 5 -13.83 -3.65 -15.66
N ARG A 6 -14.18 -4.88 -16.07
CA ARG A 6 -14.99 -5.79 -15.24
C ARG A 6 -14.28 -6.14 -13.94
N PHE A 7 -13.00 -6.48 -14.04
CA PHE A 7 -12.15 -6.77 -12.90
C PHE A 7 -12.06 -5.59 -11.92
N LEU A 8 -11.83 -4.38 -12.43
CA LEU A 8 -11.74 -3.17 -11.60
C LEU A 8 -13.07 -2.85 -10.92
N VAL A 9 -14.19 -2.99 -11.63
CA VAL A 9 -15.53 -2.80 -11.05
C VAL A 9 -15.80 -3.78 -9.92
N SER A 10 -15.41 -5.05 -10.05
CA SER A 10 -15.56 -6.04 -8.98
C SER A 10 -14.76 -5.67 -7.72
N HIS A 11 -13.53 -5.20 -7.87
CA HIS A 11 -12.68 -4.86 -6.71
C HIS A 11 -13.10 -3.54 -6.04
N VAL A 12 -13.49 -2.55 -6.84
CA VAL A 12 -14.09 -1.31 -6.31
C VAL A 12 -15.41 -1.61 -5.59
N PHE A 13 -16.23 -2.53 -6.12
CA PHE A 13 -17.46 -2.95 -5.47
C PHE A 13 -17.17 -3.64 -4.12
N ILE A 14 -16.17 -4.53 -4.06
CA ILE A 14 -15.75 -5.16 -2.80
C ILE A 14 -15.31 -4.09 -1.78
N ALA A 15 -14.46 -3.14 -2.19
CA ALA A 15 -14.01 -2.06 -1.32
C ALA A 15 -15.19 -1.20 -0.82
N LEU A 16 -16.19 -0.93 -1.67
CA LEU A 16 -17.40 -0.20 -1.28
C LEU A 16 -18.25 -0.99 -0.28
N VAL A 17 -18.43 -2.30 -0.49
CA VAL A 17 -19.17 -3.15 0.44
C VAL A 17 -18.47 -3.20 1.80
N VAL A 18 -17.15 -3.41 1.82
CA VAL A 18 -16.35 -3.44 3.05
C VAL A 18 -16.44 -2.10 3.79
N ASN A 19 -16.21 -0.98 3.10
CA ASN A 19 -16.35 0.35 3.71
C ASN A 19 -17.76 0.61 4.23
N PHE A 20 -18.79 0.22 3.48
CA PHE A 20 -20.17 0.38 3.91
C PHE A 20 -20.49 -0.47 5.15
N SER A 21 -19.99 -1.70 5.22
CA SER A 21 -20.12 -2.56 6.40
C SER A 21 -19.45 -1.94 7.62
N ILE A 22 -18.19 -1.49 7.49
CA ILE A 22 -17.44 -0.82 8.57
C ILE A 22 -18.21 0.43 9.06
N LEU A 23 -18.60 1.31 8.14
CA LEU A 23 -19.34 2.53 8.48
C LEU A 23 -20.71 2.22 9.09
N SER A 24 -21.41 1.20 8.60
CA SER A 24 -22.69 0.76 9.17
C SER A 24 -22.51 0.29 10.61
N ASP A 25 -21.47 -0.50 10.90
CA ASP A 25 -21.22 -1.00 12.25
C ASP A 25 -20.81 0.12 13.21
N LEU A 26 -19.98 1.05 12.75
CA LEU A 26 -19.60 2.25 13.52
C LEU A 26 -20.82 3.13 13.83
N ILE A 27 -21.66 3.45 12.84
CA ILE A 27 -22.77 4.40 13.01
C ILE A 27 -23.95 3.77 13.77
N ARG A 28 -24.27 2.49 13.52
CA ARG A 28 -25.47 1.85 14.08
C ARG A 28 -25.22 1.16 15.41
N PHE A 29 -24.02 0.62 15.62
CA PHE A 29 -23.71 -0.19 16.79
C PHE A 29 -22.60 0.40 17.66
N ASP A 30 -22.06 1.58 17.31
CA ASP A 30 -20.97 2.26 18.03
C ASP A 30 -19.77 1.34 18.29
N ASN A 31 -19.53 0.42 17.35
CA ASN A 31 -18.53 -0.63 17.51
C ASN A 31 -17.13 -0.15 17.09
N THR A 32 -16.56 0.77 17.87
CA THR A 32 -15.22 1.33 17.62
C THR A 32 -14.09 0.30 17.74
N ALA A 33 -14.35 -0.84 18.42
CA ALA A 33 -13.39 -1.94 18.56
C ALA A 33 -12.99 -2.58 17.21
N LEU A 34 -13.75 -2.34 16.15
CA LEU A 34 -13.37 -2.74 14.78
C LEU A 34 -12.19 -1.94 14.22
N CYS A 35 -11.86 -0.80 14.83
CA CYS A 35 -10.79 0.11 14.42
C CYS A 35 -9.70 0.22 15.51
N GLU A 36 -9.64 -0.71 16.47
CA GLU A 36 -8.52 -0.77 17.42
C GLU A 36 -7.28 -1.39 16.75
N GLU A 37 -6.09 -1.14 17.30
CA GLU A 37 -4.86 -1.82 16.85
C GLU A 37 -5.03 -3.36 16.96
N GLY A 38 -4.54 -4.09 15.96
CA GLY A 38 -4.68 -5.53 15.79
C GLY A 38 -6.09 -6.01 15.45
N SER A 39 -7.00 -5.12 15.04
CA SER A 39 -8.40 -5.46 14.77
C SER A 39 -8.70 -5.66 13.28
N PHE A 40 -9.98 -5.90 12.97
CA PHE A 40 -10.43 -6.29 11.64
C PHE A 40 -10.09 -5.28 10.53
N VAL A 41 -10.14 -3.98 10.82
CA VAL A 41 -9.86 -2.94 9.81
C VAL A 41 -8.37 -2.90 9.46
N GLU A 42 -7.50 -2.98 10.47
CA GLU A 42 -6.05 -3.07 10.26
C GLU A 42 -5.66 -4.37 9.52
N ASP A 43 -6.28 -5.51 9.86
CA ASP A 43 -6.08 -6.78 9.16
C ASP A 43 -6.32 -6.66 7.64
N ILE A 44 -7.35 -5.90 7.23
CA ILE A 44 -7.64 -5.66 5.81
C ILE A 44 -6.50 -4.88 5.15
N SER A 45 -5.99 -3.84 5.82
CA SER A 45 -4.83 -3.05 5.36
C SER A 45 -3.60 -3.94 5.20
N PHE A 46 -3.29 -4.71 6.24
CA PHE A 46 -2.21 -5.69 6.30
C PHE A 46 -2.25 -6.68 5.13
N PHE A 47 -3.38 -7.35 4.90
CA PHE A 47 -3.52 -8.33 3.82
C PHE A 47 -3.42 -7.68 2.43
N SER A 48 -3.93 -6.45 2.29
CA SER A 48 -3.89 -5.69 1.04
C SER A 48 -2.44 -5.33 0.66
N PHE A 49 -1.63 -4.91 1.63
CA PHE A 49 -0.21 -4.64 1.41
C PHE A 49 0.56 -5.91 1.03
N LEU A 50 0.36 -7.01 1.77
CA LEU A 50 1.04 -8.27 1.50
C LEU A 50 0.69 -8.83 0.10
N ALA A 51 -0.61 -8.84 -0.23
CA ALA A 51 -1.07 -9.30 -1.53
C ALA A 51 -0.51 -8.44 -2.67
N GLY A 52 -0.54 -7.11 -2.51
CA GLY A 52 0.03 -6.20 -3.51
C GLY A 52 1.55 -6.38 -3.68
N ALA A 53 2.29 -6.59 -2.59
CA ALA A 53 3.72 -6.89 -2.64
C ALA A 53 4.01 -8.15 -3.45
N PHE A 54 3.24 -9.22 -3.22
CA PHE A 54 3.36 -10.48 -3.95
C PHE A 54 3.04 -10.32 -5.44
N VAL A 55 1.99 -9.55 -5.78
CA VAL A 55 1.61 -9.26 -7.17
C VAL A 55 2.73 -8.53 -7.91
N PHE A 56 3.30 -7.46 -7.33
CA PHE A 56 4.41 -6.73 -7.94
C PHE A 56 5.68 -7.58 -8.07
N PHE A 57 6.00 -8.36 -7.05
CA PHE A 57 7.16 -9.25 -7.06
C PHE A 57 7.03 -10.29 -8.20
N SER A 58 5.87 -10.93 -8.29
CA SER A 58 5.56 -11.90 -9.34
C SER A 58 5.59 -11.26 -10.73
N ALA A 59 4.98 -10.08 -10.89
CA ALA A 59 5.01 -9.34 -12.14
C ALA A 59 6.43 -8.98 -12.58
N SER A 60 7.36 -8.77 -11.64
CA SER A 60 8.74 -8.40 -11.97
C SER A 60 9.50 -9.46 -12.77
N PHE A 61 9.16 -10.75 -12.63
CA PHE A 61 9.81 -11.83 -13.39
C PHE A 61 9.47 -11.80 -14.88
N HIS A 62 8.31 -11.24 -15.24
CA HIS A 62 7.82 -11.17 -16.62
C HIS A 62 8.07 -9.82 -17.30
N ARG A 63 8.77 -8.89 -16.62
CA ARG A 63 9.07 -7.54 -17.14
C ARG A 63 10.56 -7.37 -17.33
N GLU A 64 10.97 -6.32 -18.05
CA GLU A 64 12.37 -5.98 -18.28
C GLU A 64 12.65 -4.50 -18.00
N GLY A 65 13.94 -4.15 -17.91
CA GLY A 65 14.39 -2.77 -17.80
C GLY A 65 13.73 -1.98 -16.68
N PHE A 66 13.16 -0.83 -17.03
CA PHE A 66 12.53 0.09 -16.08
C PHE A 66 11.26 -0.48 -15.43
N ALA A 67 10.44 -1.22 -16.18
CA ALA A 67 9.23 -1.84 -15.65
C ALA A 67 9.56 -2.91 -14.60
N ARG A 68 10.60 -3.74 -14.81
CA ARG A 68 11.09 -4.70 -13.81
C ARG A 68 11.58 -3.98 -12.54
N PHE A 69 12.34 -2.91 -12.71
CA PHE A 69 12.85 -2.11 -11.59
C PHE A 69 11.71 -1.49 -10.78
N GLY A 70 10.74 -0.85 -11.45
CA GLY A 70 9.57 -0.26 -10.82
C GLY A 70 8.71 -1.30 -10.07
N ALA A 71 8.50 -2.48 -10.66
CA ALA A 71 7.79 -3.58 -10.00
C ALA A 71 8.50 -4.01 -8.70
N ARG A 72 9.82 -4.18 -8.72
CA ARG A 72 10.58 -4.55 -7.51
C ARG A 72 10.58 -3.45 -6.46
N ALA A 73 10.71 -2.20 -6.86
CA ALA A 73 10.65 -1.07 -5.94
C ALA A 73 9.29 -0.99 -5.24
N LEU A 74 8.19 -1.16 -5.98
CA LEU A 74 6.84 -1.17 -5.43
C LEU A 74 6.58 -2.41 -4.55
N ALA A 75 7.09 -3.58 -4.94
CA ALA A 75 6.99 -4.78 -4.09
C ALA A 75 7.66 -4.56 -2.72
N VAL A 76 8.87 -3.97 -2.71
CA VAL A 76 9.57 -3.65 -1.46
C VAL A 76 8.84 -2.57 -0.67
N ALA A 77 8.30 -1.53 -1.33
CA ALA A 77 7.51 -0.50 -0.65
C ALA A 77 6.24 -1.07 0.02
N TYR A 78 5.56 -2.01 -0.63
CA TYR A 78 4.36 -2.63 -0.07
C TYR A 78 4.71 -3.58 1.08
N LEU A 79 5.82 -4.30 0.97
CA LEU A 79 6.32 -5.12 2.07
C LEU A 79 6.75 -4.26 3.26
N ALA A 80 7.28 -3.05 3.01
CA ALA A 80 7.58 -2.09 4.05
C ALA A 80 6.32 -1.61 4.79
N PHE A 81 5.25 -1.25 4.06
CA PHE A 81 3.97 -0.89 4.69
C PHE A 81 3.39 -2.06 5.48
N PHE A 82 3.39 -3.27 4.92
CA PHE A 82 3.02 -4.48 5.65
C PHE A 82 3.80 -4.64 6.96
N LEU A 83 5.12 -4.48 6.93
CA LEU A 83 5.94 -4.60 8.14
C LEU A 83 5.68 -3.46 9.13
N ARG A 84 5.18 -2.30 8.69
CA ARG A 84 4.74 -1.22 9.57
C ARG A 84 3.56 -1.69 10.43
N GLU A 85 2.54 -2.26 9.80
CA GLU A 85 1.31 -2.77 10.47
C GLU A 85 1.57 -3.99 11.35
N VAL A 86 2.65 -4.76 11.13
CA VAL A 86 2.97 -5.88 12.04
C VAL A 86 3.51 -5.34 13.34
N ASP A 87 2.67 -5.22 14.37
CA ASP A 87 3.17 -4.95 15.70
C ASP A 87 3.86 -6.20 16.29
N VAL A 88 5.18 -6.07 16.45
CA VAL A 88 6.05 -7.12 17.00
C VAL A 88 6.40 -6.84 18.45
N ALA A 89 6.00 -5.68 19.01
CA ALA A 89 6.32 -5.27 20.37
C ALA A 89 5.63 -6.17 21.41
N ASP A 90 4.40 -6.56 21.14
CA ASP A 90 3.54 -7.32 22.05
C ASP A 90 3.77 -8.84 22.02
N HIS A 91 4.47 -9.33 21.00
CA HIS A 91 4.77 -10.75 20.90
C HIS A 91 5.96 -11.12 21.78
N ASN A 92 5.93 -12.32 22.39
CA ASN A 92 6.99 -12.82 23.26
C ASN A 92 8.19 -13.35 22.44
N VAL A 93 8.72 -12.51 21.55
CA VAL A 93 9.85 -12.80 20.65
C VAL A 93 11.19 -12.36 21.24
N PRO A 94 12.29 -13.05 20.89
CA PRO A 94 13.65 -12.67 21.31
C PRO A 94 13.99 -11.21 21.02
N PHE A 95 14.74 -10.57 21.91
CA PHE A 95 15.11 -9.14 21.84
C PHE A 95 15.70 -8.68 20.48
N PRO A 96 16.54 -9.45 19.76
CA PRO A 96 17.00 -9.06 18.43
C PRO A 96 15.88 -8.98 17.39
N LEU A 97 14.85 -9.84 17.52
CA LEU A 97 13.66 -9.83 16.67
C LEU A 97 12.70 -8.70 17.06
N LYS A 98 12.60 -8.35 18.36
CA LYS A 98 11.90 -7.13 18.80
C LYS A 98 12.57 -5.86 18.29
N GLN A 99 13.90 -5.80 18.26
CA GLN A 99 14.62 -4.66 17.68
C GLN A 99 14.40 -4.54 16.17
N LEU A 100 14.42 -5.67 15.43
CA LEU A 100 13.99 -5.74 14.02
C LEU A 100 12.55 -5.29 13.81
N GLY A 101 11.69 -5.53 14.81
CA GLY A 101 10.30 -5.08 14.85
C GLY A 101 10.08 -3.67 15.37
N SER A 102 11.11 -2.96 15.84
CA SER A 102 10.94 -1.62 16.39
C SER A 102 10.63 -0.60 15.28
N ASN A 103 9.67 0.30 15.54
CA ASN A 103 9.23 1.32 14.57
C ASN A 103 10.42 2.13 14.03
N LEU A 104 11.36 2.51 14.90
CA LEU A 104 12.57 3.25 14.50
C LEU A 104 13.44 2.50 13.47
N LEU A 105 13.69 1.20 13.67
CA LEU A 105 14.52 0.43 12.75
C LEU A 105 13.79 0.13 11.44
N LYS A 106 12.48 -0.17 11.51
CA LYS A 106 11.62 -0.30 10.32
C LYS A 106 11.70 0.97 9.48
N ASP A 107 11.46 2.13 10.07
CA ASP A 107 11.49 3.43 9.38
C ASP A 107 12.86 3.72 8.77
N THR A 108 13.94 3.42 9.50
CA THR A 108 15.31 3.61 9.01
C THR A 108 15.60 2.72 7.81
N LEU A 109 15.23 1.43 7.86
CA LEU A 109 15.43 0.50 6.75
C LEU A 109 14.61 0.88 5.52
N VAL A 110 13.36 1.32 5.72
CA VAL A 110 12.49 1.81 4.65
C VAL A 110 13.07 3.07 4.01
N GLY A 111 13.56 4.02 4.82
CA GLY A 111 14.22 5.23 4.35
C GLY A 111 15.48 4.93 3.53
N LEU A 112 16.34 4.04 4.03
CA LEU A 112 17.56 3.61 3.31
C LEU A 112 17.22 2.90 1.99
N ALA A 113 16.21 2.04 1.98
CA ALA A 113 15.74 1.38 0.77
C ALA A 113 15.24 2.42 -0.25
N ALA A 114 14.42 3.38 0.18
CA ALA A 114 13.93 4.46 -0.67
C ALA A 114 15.07 5.29 -1.28
N LEU A 115 16.09 5.63 -0.49
CA LEU A 115 17.29 6.35 -0.97
C LEU A 115 18.08 5.52 -2.00
N ALA A 116 18.27 4.22 -1.73
CA ALA A 116 18.96 3.32 -2.65
C ALA A 116 18.21 3.18 -3.99
N PHE A 117 16.88 3.01 -3.94
CA PHE A 117 16.04 3.00 -5.14
C PHE A 117 16.09 4.34 -5.89
N GLY A 118 16.00 5.46 -5.17
CA GLY A 118 16.11 6.80 -5.74
C GLY A 118 17.44 7.04 -6.45
N PHE A 119 18.56 6.61 -5.85
CA PHE A 119 19.88 6.69 -6.44
C PHE A 119 19.99 5.89 -7.75
N VAL A 120 19.54 4.63 -7.75
CA VAL A 120 19.54 3.79 -8.96
C VAL A 120 18.64 4.38 -10.04
N PHE A 121 17.47 4.89 -9.66
CA PHE A 121 16.53 5.56 -10.56
C PHE A 121 17.18 6.76 -11.25
N LEU A 122 17.73 7.71 -10.49
CA LEU A 122 18.36 8.92 -11.03
C LEU A 122 19.60 8.61 -11.87
N ARG A 123 20.35 7.56 -11.54
CA ARG A 123 21.56 7.21 -12.29
C ARG A 123 21.25 6.48 -13.60
N ARG A 124 20.25 5.60 -13.62
CA ARG A 124 20.01 4.66 -14.74
C ARG A 124 18.78 4.99 -15.59
N TYR A 125 17.79 5.70 -15.03
CA TYR A 125 16.47 5.88 -15.65
C TYR A 125 16.00 7.35 -15.65
N ARG A 126 16.90 8.33 -15.45
CA ARG A 126 16.56 9.76 -15.44
C ARG A 126 15.85 10.23 -16.71
N ASP A 127 16.19 9.64 -17.85
CA ASP A 127 15.60 9.89 -19.17
C ASP A 127 14.12 9.51 -19.22
N ARG A 128 13.66 8.66 -18.31
CA ARG A 128 12.26 8.24 -18.18
C ARG A 128 11.42 9.17 -17.31
N ILE A 129 12.00 10.19 -16.67
CA ILE A 129 11.24 11.15 -15.84
C ILE A 129 10.06 11.78 -16.60
N PRO A 130 10.20 12.28 -17.85
CA PRO A 130 9.06 12.85 -18.57
C PRO A 130 7.94 11.84 -18.85
N ALA A 131 8.29 10.59 -19.16
CA ALA A 131 7.32 9.51 -19.35
C ALA A 131 6.60 9.17 -18.05
N LEU A 132 7.33 9.16 -16.93
CA LEU A 132 6.79 8.95 -15.58
C LEU A 132 5.84 10.09 -15.19
N LEU A 133 6.19 11.34 -15.50
CA LEU A 133 5.30 12.49 -15.32
C LEU A 133 4.06 12.38 -16.22
N ALA A 134 4.19 11.94 -17.47
CA ALA A 134 3.05 11.71 -18.36
C ALA A 134 2.15 10.54 -17.91
N SER A 135 2.68 9.62 -17.09
CA SER A 135 1.96 8.46 -16.56
C SER A 135 0.83 8.81 -15.60
N HIS A 136 0.72 10.07 -15.10
CA HIS A 136 -0.42 10.52 -14.28
C HIS A 136 -1.78 10.33 -14.98
N ARG A 137 -1.78 10.15 -16.31
CA ARG A 137 -2.98 9.85 -17.10
C ARG A 137 -3.41 8.39 -16.98
N LEU A 138 -2.50 7.51 -16.55
CA LEU A 138 -2.77 6.09 -16.32
C LEU A 138 -3.49 5.93 -14.99
N LEU A 139 -4.52 5.08 -15.01
CA LEU A 139 -5.32 4.76 -13.82
C LEU A 139 -4.46 4.20 -12.69
N PHE A 140 -3.47 3.37 -13.02
CA PHE A 140 -2.45 2.84 -12.10
C PHE A 140 -1.79 3.95 -11.27
N THR A 141 -1.22 4.96 -11.95
CA THR A 141 -0.50 6.05 -11.27
C THR A 141 -1.44 6.89 -10.42
N ARG A 142 -2.68 7.11 -10.87
CA ARG A 142 -3.70 7.83 -10.09
C ARG A 142 -4.07 7.11 -8.81
N LEU A 143 -4.20 5.78 -8.86
CA LEU A 143 -4.48 4.98 -7.67
C LEU A 143 -3.31 4.96 -6.70
N LEU A 144 -2.07 4.91 -7.18
CA LEU A 144 -0.90 5.08 -6.31
C LEU A 144 -0.89 6.45 -5.63
N LEU A 145 -1.12 7.53 -6.40
CA LEU A 145 -1.18 8.88 -5.84
C LEU A 145 -2.32 9.06 -4.85
N LEU A 146 -3.50 8.50 -5.14
CA LEU A 146 -4.65 8.52 -4.24
C LEU A 146 -4.33 7.77 -2.95
N GLY A 147 -3.78 6.55 -3.05
CA GLY A 147 -3.38 5.77 -1.89
C GLY A 147 -2.35 6.52 -1.03
N SER A 148 -1.31 7.09 -1.65
CA SER A 148 -0.33 7.90 -0.93
C SER A 148 -0.93 9.14 -0.27
N ALA A 149 -1.86 9.84 -0.93
CA ALA A 149 -2.52 11.00 -0.36
C ALA A 149 -3.39 10.61 0.85
N LEU A 150 -4.16 9.53 0.74
CA LEU A 150 -4.98 9.02 1.84
C LEU A 150 -4.12 8.62 3.04
N PHE A 151 -3.00 7.92 2.81
CA PHE A 151 -2.07 7.50 3.85
C PHE A 151 -1.45 8.70 4.59
N VAL A 152 -0.98 9.71 3.84
CA VAL A 152 -0.42 10.94 4.45
C VAL A 152 -1.47 11.70 5.27
N ILE A 153 -2.72 11.73 4.81
CA ILE A 153 -3.82 12.35 5.55
C ILE A 153 -4.11 11.53 6.82
N ALA A 154 -4.11 10.19 6.73
CA ALA A 154 -4.33 9.29 7.86
C ALA A 154 -3.31 9.51 8.98
N SER A 155 -2.01 9.57 8.64
CA SER A 155 -0.96 9.88 9.63
C SER A 155 -1.10 11.26 10.30
N GLY A 156 -1.85 12.18 9.69
CA GLY A 156 -2.21 13.45 10.33
C GLY A 156 -3.32 13.34 11.37
N PHE A 157 -4.13 12.28 11.32
CA PHE A 157 -5.19 11.96 12.27
C PHE A 157 -4.68 11.12 13.46
N GLU A 158 -3.65 10.31 13.25
CA GLU A 158 -2.86 9.65 14.33
C GLU A 158 -2.45 10.67 15.40
N GLN A 159 -1.91 11.83 14.96
CA GLN A 159 -1.47 12.92 15.83
C GLN A 159 -2.60 13.62 16.61
N ARG A 160 -3.86 13.33 16.29
CA ARG A 160 -5.05 13.97 16.88
C ARG A 160 -5.91 12.99 17.69
N ASP A 161 -5.43 11.78 17.94
CA ASP A 161 -6.16 10.69 18.62
C ASP A 161 -7.51 10.36 17.94
N LEU A 162 -7.57 10.48 16.61
CA LEU A 162 -8.76 10.17 15.80
C LEU A 162 -8.62 8.82 15.09
N MET A 163 -8.39 7.77 15.88
CA MET A 163 -8.08 6.39 15.45
C MET A 163 -9.06 5.85 14.39
N VAL A 164 -10.37 6.03 14.57
CA VAL A 164 -11.37 5.55 13.59
C VAL A 164 -11.19 6.19 12.20
N VAL A 165 -10.84 7.47 12.14
CA VAL A 165 -10.66 8.18 10.87
C VAL A 165 -9.35 7.75 10.21
N GLU A 166 -8.30 7.60 11.00
CA GLU A 166 -7.01 7.06 10.57
C GLU A 166 -7.19 5.68 9.93
N GLU A 167 -7.72 4.70 10.67
CA GLU A 167 -7.89 3.32 10.21
C GLU A 167 -8.70 3.20 8.92
N ILE A 168 -9.78 3.97 8.79
CA ILE A 168 -10.59 4.00 7.57
C ILE A 168 -9.77 4.56 6.40
N LEU A 169 -9.00 5.62 6.61
CA LEU A 169 -8.19 6.23 5.55
C LEU A 169 -7.03 5.30 5.14
N GLU A 170 -6.37 4.65 6.09
CA GLU A 170 -5.31 3.68 5.83
C GLU A 170 -5.82 2.46 5.07
N THR A 171 -6.98 1.93 5.46
CA THR A 171 -7.66 0.83 4.74
C THR A 171 -8.00 1.22 3.31
N ASN A 172 -8.52 2.42 3.10
CA ASN A 172 -8.82 2.92 1.75
C ASN A 172 -7.54 3.14 0.93
N ALA A 173 -6.46 3.59 1.56
CA ALA A 173 -5.15 3.67 0.91
C ALA A 173 -4.65 2.29 0.49
N ALA A 174 -4.72 1.31 1.40
CA ALA A 174 -4.32 -0.07 1.16
C ALA A 174 -5.11 -0.72 0.02
N PHE A 175 -6.43 -0.47 -0.07
CA PHE A 175 -7.24 -0.88 -1.22
C PHE A 175 -6.81 -0.22 -2.53
N ALA A 176 -6.58 1.10 -2.53
CA ALA A 176 -6.13 1.80 -3.73
C ALA A 176 -4.79 1.26 -4.24
N PHE A 177 -3.87 1.01 -3.32
CA PHE A 177 -2.60 0.35 -3.56
C PHE A 177 -2.77 -1.06 -4.12
N PHE A 178 -3.59 -1.89 -3.49
CA PHE A 178 -3.85 -3.24 -3.96
C PHE A 178 -4.43 -3.25 -5.39
N VAL A 179 -5.42 -2.41 -5.69
CA VAL A 179 -5.98 -2.28 -7.05
C VAL A 179 -4.93 -1.77 -8.05
N ALA A 180 -4.06 -0.84 -7.64
CA ALA A 180 -2.94 -0.40 -8.48
C ALA A 180 -2.00 -1.56 -8.82
N SER A 181 -1.69 -2.44 -7.85
CA SER A 181 -0.84 -3.62 -8.09
C SER A 181 -1.43 -4.56 -9.15
N LEU A 182 -2.74 -4.77 -9.11
CA LEU A 182 -3.46 -5.64 -10.06
C LEU A 182 -3.52 -5.02 -11.46
N LEU A 183 -3.70 -3.70 -11.57
CA LEU A 183 -3.63 -3.01 -12.86
C LEU A 183 -2.22 -3.08 -13.46
N PHE A 184 -1.20 -2.97 -12.62
CA PHE A 184 0.19 -3.09 -13.04
C PHE A 184 0.52 -4.52 -13.51
N SER A 185 -0.09 -5.56 -12.95
CA SER A 185 0.14 -6.93 -13.43
C SER A 185 -0.48 -7.16 -14.81
N GLN A 186 -1.66 -6.60 -15.07
CA GLN A 186 -2.42 -6.80 -16.31
C GLN A 186 -1.90 -5.99 -17.51
N SER A 187 -1.29 -4.85 -17.26
CA SER A 187 -0.80 -3.94 -18.30
C SER A 187 0.65 -3.57 -18.04
N ASP A 188 1.41 -3.18 -19.07
CA ASP A 188 2.78 -2.66 -18.88
C ASP A 188 2.78 -1.14 -18.91
N PRO A 189 2.37 -0.45 -17.82
CA PRO A 189 2.20 1.00 -17.83
C PRO A 189 3.51 1.77 -17.97
N LEU A 190 4.66 1.09 -17.84
CA LEU A 190 6.00 1.68 -17.84
C LEU A 190 6.86 1.30 -19.06
N ARG A 191 6.25 0.73 -20.11
CA ARG A 191 6.92 0.48 -21.40
C ARG A 191 7.28 1.78 -22.12
#